data_AF-A0A6L8W512-F1
#
_entry.id   AF-A0A6L8W512-F1
#
_cell.length_a   1.000
_cell.length_b   1.000
_cell.length_c   1.000
_cell.angle_alpha   90.00
_cell.angle_beta   90.00
_cell.angle_gamma   90.00
#
_symmetry.space_group_name_H-M   'P 1'
#
loop_
_entity.id
_entity.type
_entity.pdbx_description
1 polymer ?
#
loop_
_entity_poly.entity_id
_entity_poly.type
_entity_poly.pdbx_seq_one_letter_code
_entity_poly.pdbx_strand_id
1 'polypeptide(L)'
;MENSAAVDHGKAHKLSMKFSDPIINTEDVKWAARRFILIYGEEAPEMVLRQVTRLDQRGKIRVAEMFERIRRECARLLKRSENLRIYPVN
;
A
#
# COMPACT_ATOMS: atom_id res chain seq x y z
N MET A 1 -17.25 26.31 37.00
CA MET A 1 -15.86 25.92 36.73
C MET A 1 -15.90 24.82 35.68
N GLU A 2 -15.72 25.23 34.43
CA GLU A 2 -15.57 24.33 33.29
C GLU A 2 -14.16 23.75 33.31
N ASN A 3 -14.01 22.48 32.91
CA ASN A 3 -12.89 22.05 32.09
C ASN A 3 -13.23 20.70 31.45
N SER A 4 -13.77 20.81 30.24
CA SER A 4 -14.01 19.70 29.32
C SER A 4 -12.70 19.11 28.82
N ALA A 5 -12.65 17.78 28.84
CA ALA A 5 -11.58 17.00 28.24
C ALA A 5 -11.47 17.26 26.73
N ALA A 6 -10.39 17.91 26.30
CA ALA A 6 -10.00 17.98 24.90
C ALA A 6 -8.91 16.91 24.64
N VAL A 7 -9.35 15.69 24.35
CA VAL A 7 -8.49 14.66 23.79
C VAL A 7 -8.21 15.05 22.33
N ASP A 8 -6.95 15.36 22.04
CA ASP A 8 -6.43 15.68 20.72
C ASP A 8 -6.55 14.47 19.77
N HIS A 9 -7.73 14.34 19.15
CA HIS A 9 -7.99 13.40 18.06
C HIS A 9 -7.55 13.95 16.68
N GLY A 10 -6.89 15.10 16.62
CA GLY A 10 -6.65 15.83 15.37
C GLY A 10 -5.53 15.26 14.49
N LYS A 11 -4.60 14.46 15.05
CA LYS A 11 -3.38 14.08 14.34
C LYS A 11 -3.48 12.77 13.54
N ALA A 12 -4.37 11.86 13.92
CA ALA A 12 -4.57 10.59 13.20
C ALA A 12 -5.34 10.77 11.88
N HIS A 13 -6.19 11.80 11.78
CA HIS A 13 -7.10 11.93 10.64
C HIS A 13 -6.43 12.50 9.38
N LYS A 14 -5.36 13.31 9.53
CA LYS A 14 -4.65 13.92 8.39
C LYS A 14 -3.78 12.95 7.58
N LEU A 15 -3.36 11.81 8.15
CA LEU A 15 -2.61 10.79 7.41
C LEU A 15 -3.52 9.82 6.63
N SER A 16 -4.81 9.78 6.96
CA SER A 16 -5.79 8.86 6.33
C SER A 16 -6.30 9.35 4.96
N MET A 17 -6.24 10.65 4.67
CA MET A 17 -6.86 11.22 3.47
C MET A 17 -6.11 10.94 2.16
N LYS A 18 -4.85 10.46 2.20
CA LYS A 18 -4.09 10.11 0.99
C LYS A 18 -4.51 8.76 0.37
N PHE A 19 -5.35 7.98 1.06
CA PHE A 19 -5.78 6.64 0.62
C PHE A 19 -7.29 6.45 0.61
N SER A 20 -8.09 7.49 0.87
CA SER A 20 -9.55 7.47 0.73
C SER A 20 -9.95 7.64 -0.73
N ASP A 21 -9.49 6.72 -1.58
CA ASP A 21 -10.15 6.48 -2.85
C ASP A 21 -11.36 5.56 -2.56
N PRO A 22 -12.60 6.04 -2.75
CA PRO A 22 -13.80 5.24 -2.45
C PRO A 22 -13.91 3.98 -3.32
N ILE A 23 -13.09 3.86 -4.36
CA ILE A 23 -13.16 2.79 -5.35
C ILE A 23 -12.15 1.67 -5.06
N ILE A 24 -10.99 1.97 -4.45
CA ILE A 24 -9.90 1.01 -4.24
C ILE A 24 -9.66 0.84 -2.74
N ASN A 25 -10.16 -0.26 -2.19
CA ASN A 25 -9.98 -0.60 -0.79
C ASN A 25 -8.51 -0.92 -0.49
N THR A 26 -7.99 -0.31 0.57
CA THR A 26 -6.61 -0.52 1.03
C THR A 26 -6.34 -1.97 1.45
N GLU A 27 -7.32 -2.66 2.02
CA GLU A 27 -7.15 -4.07 2.41
C GLU A 27 -6.99 -5.00 1.21
N ASP A 28 -7.70 -4.73 0.11
CA ASP A 28 -7.56 -5.50 -1.13
C ASP A 28 -6.18 -5.30 -1.75
N VAL A 29 -5.65 -4.06 -1.72
CA VAL A 29 -4.29 -3.75 -2.17
C VAL A 29 -3.25 -4.50 -1.34
N LYS A 30 -3.40 -4.50 -0.01
CA LYS A 30 -2.52 -5.25 0.90
C LYS A 30 -2.59 -6.74 0.64
N TRP A 31 -3.78 -7.30 0.47
CA TRP A 31 -3.97 -8.71 0.17
C TRP A 31 -3.31 -9.09 -1.16
N ALA A 32 -3.56 -8.30 -2.20
CA ALA A 32 -2.97 -8.52 -3.52
C ALA A 32 -1.44 -8.42 -3.45
N ALA A 33 -0.89 -7.41 -2.78
CA ALA A 33 0.55 -7.24 -2.62
C ALA A 33 1.21 -8.45 -1.93
N ARG A 34 0.61 -8.95 -0.83
CA ARG A 34 1.09 -10.18 -0.16
C ARG A 34 1.07 -11.37 -1.10
N ARG A 35 0.01 -11.52 -1.90
CA ARG A 35 -0.11 -12.62 -2.88
C ARG A 35 0.92 -12.51 -4.00
N PHE A 36 1.21 -11.30 -4.48
CA PHE A 36 2.29 -11.07 -5.44
C PHE A 36 3.66 -11.43 -4.86
N ILE A 37 3.96 -11.01 -3.63
CA ILE A 37 5.20 -11.38 -2.93
C ILE A 37 5.31 -12.90 -2.75
N LEU A 38 4.22 -13.59 -2.41
CA LEU A 38 4.23 -15.04 -2.28
C LEU A 38 4.56 -15.77 -3.60
N ILE A 39 4.16 -15.21 -4.74
CA ILE A 39 4.38 -15.82 -6.06
C ILE A 39 5.74 -15.46 -6.64
N TYR A 40 6.15 -14.20 -6.53
CA TYR A 40 7.32 -13.65 -7.22
C TYR A 40 8.48 -13.25 -6.30
N GLY A 41 8.31 -13.39 -4.98
CA GLY A 41 9.35 -13.04 -4.01
C GLY A 41 9.72 -11.56 -4.06
N GLU A 42 11.03 -11.30 -4.08
CA GLU A 42 11.60 -9.94 -4.10
C GLU A 42 11.34 -9.22 -5.43
N GLU A 43 11.13 -9.95 -6.53
CA GLU A 43 10.82 -9.40 -7.86
C GLU A 43 9.35 -8.95 -8.00
N ALA A 44 8.53 -9.09 -6.95
CA ALA A 44 7.12 -8.75 -6.98
C ALA A 44 6.83 -7.32 -7.47
N PRO A 45 7.54 -6.25 -7.02
CA PRO A 45 7.33 -4.90 -7.52
C PRO A 45 7.58 -4.78 -9.04
N GLU A 46 8.64 -5.40 -9.56
CA GLU A 46 9.00 -5.38 -10.98
C GLU A 46 7.95 -6.11 -11.81
N MET A 47 7.46 -7.25 -11.31
CA MET A 47 6.41 -8.02 -11.98
C MET A 47 5.09 -7.25 -12.04
N VAL A 48 4.73 -6.52 -10.99
CA VAL A 48 3.56 -5.65 -10.97
C VAL A 48 3.76 -4.46 -11.92
N LEU A 49 4.96 -3.87 -11.98
CA LEU A 49 5.27 -2.77 -12.90
C LEU A 49 5.03 -3.15 -14.36
N ARG A 50 5.43 -4.36 -14.77
CA ARG A 50 5.14 -4.88 -16.12
C ARG A 50 3.64 -4.92 -16.42
N GLN A 51 2.81 -5.21 -15.41
CA GLN A 51 1.36 -5.19 -15.55
C GLN A 51 0.82 -3.76 -15.70
N VAL A 52 1.35 -2.80 -14.93
CA VAL A 52 1.02 -1.38 -15.08
C VAL A 52 1.28 -0.92 -16.50
N THR A 53 2.50 -1.10 -17.01
CA THR A 53 2.88 -0.71 -18.38
C THR A 53 1.97 -1.35 -19.44
N ARG A 54 1.67 -2.65 -19.29
CA ARG A 54 0.77 -3.37 -20.21
C ARG A 54 -0.66 -2.83 -20.19
N LEU A 55 -1.16 -2.42 -19.02
CA LEU A 55 -2.51 -1.89 -18.87
C LEU A 55 -2.62 -0.46 -19.39
N ASP A 56 -1.60 0.37 -19.15
CA ASP A 56 -1.50 1.72 -19.70
C ASP A 56 -1.47 1.72 -21.22
N GLN A 57 -0.66 0.86 -21.82
CA GLN A 57 -0.62 0.67 -23.29
C GLN A 57 -1.97 0.26 -23.89
N ARG A 58 -2.83 -0.38 -23.10
CA ARG A 58 -4.18 -0.79 -23.50
C ARG A 58 -5.26 0.24 -23.14
N GLY A 59 -4.87 1.42 -22.62
CA GLY A 59 -5.79 2.46 -22.18
C GLY A 59 -6.60 2.12 -20.93
N LYS A 60 -6.21 1.07 -20.17
CA LYS A 60 -6.92 0.63 -18.96
C LYS A 60 -6.43 1.38 -17.71
N ILE A 61 -6.48 2.71 -17.76
CA ILE A 61 -5.85 3.62 -16.79
C ILE A 61 -6.26 3.30 -15.35
N ARG A 62 -7.56 3.16 -15.06
CA ARG A 62 -8.05 2.87 -13.70
C ARG A 62 -7.51 1.55 -13.14
N VAL A 63 -7.34 0.53 -13.99
CA VAL A 63 -6.78 -0.76 -13.55
C VAL A 63 -5.28 -0.63 -13.37
N ALA A 64 -4.59 0.12 -14.23
CA ALA A 64 -3.16 0.40 -14.09
C ALA A 64 -2.86 1.14 -12.78
N GLU A 65 -3.67 2.11 -12.37
CA GLU A 65 -3.56 2.79 -11.08
C GLU A 65 -3.69 1.85 -9.89
N MET A 66 -4.60 0.86 -9.96
CA MET A 66 -4.74 -0.16 -8.93
C MET A 66 -3.48 -1.02 -8.84
N PHE A 67 -2.93 -1.44 -9.98
CA PHE A 67 -1.65 -2.17 -10.02
C PHE A 67 -0.48 -1.34 -9.51
N GLU A 68 -0.45 -0.03 -9.79
CA GLU A 68 0.57 0.86 -9.27
C GLU A 68 0.52 0.97 -7.73
N ARG A 69 -0.68 0.95 -7.14
CA ARG A 69 -0.82 0.87 -5.67
C ARG A 69 -0.33 -0.46 -5.11
N ILE A 70 -0.65 -1.57 -5.77
CA ILE A 70 -0.15 -2.90 -5.40
C ILE A 70 1.38 -2.91 -5.46
N ARG A 71 1.99 -2.30 -6.49
CA ARG A 71 3.44 -2.22 -6.65
C ARG A 71 4.09 -1.51 -5.47
N ARG A 72 3.56 -0.35 -5.10
CA ARG A 72 4.05 0.43 -3.95
C ARG A 72 3.91 -0.34 -2.65
N GLU A 73 2.80 -1.05 -2.49
CA GLU A 73 2.54 -1.86 -1.31
C GLU A 73 3.49 -3.07 -1.22
N CYS A 74 3.80 -3.72 -2.35
CA CYS A 74 4.84 -4.76 -2.40
C CYS A 74 6.19 -4.22 -1.91
N ALA A 75 6.64 -3.09 -2.47
CA ALA A 75 7.91 -2.47 -2.09
C ALA A 75 7.93 -2.08 -0.60
N ARG A 76 6.81 -1.55 -0.08
CA ARG A 76 6.67 -1.19 1.33
C ARG A 76 6.78 -2.41 2.25
N LEU A 77 6.12 -3.52 1.90
CA LEU A 77 6.14 -4.75 2.68
C LEU A 77 7.51 -5.42 2.66
N LEU A 78 8.18 -5.49 1.50
CA LEU A 78 9.52 -6.05 1.37
C LEU A 78 10.54 -5.24 2.18
N LYS A 79 10.52 -3.91 2.06
CA LYS A 79 11.36 -3.03 2.89
C LYS A 79 11.09 -3.21 4.38
N ARG A 80 9.83 -3.39 4.79
CA ARG A 80 9.50 -3.68 6.18
C ARG A 80 10.04 -5.04 6.62
N SER A 81 9.95 -6.05 5.77
CA SER A 81 10.50 -7.38 6.05
C SER A 81 12.02 -7.33 6.22
N GLU A 82 12.73 -6.61 5.36
CA GLU A 82 14.18 -6.40 5.47
C GLU A 82 14.54 -5.72 6.80
N ASN A 83 13.84 -4.63 7.16
CA ASN A 83 14.07 -3.95 8.43
C ASN A 83 13.86 -4.86 9.64
N LEU A 84 12.86 -5.75 9.61
CA LEU A 84 12.61 -6.71 10.69
C LEU A 84 13.67 -7.82 10.77
N ARG A 85 14.33 -8.16 9.65
CA ARG A 85 15.49 -9.07 9.66
C ARG A 85 16.71 -8.42 10.31
N ILE A 86 16.92 -7.12 10.06
CA ILE A 86 18.05 -6.37 10.64
C ILE A 86 17.80 -6.03 12.11
N TYR A 87 16.57 -5.63 12.43
CA TYR A 87 16.14 -5.19 13.76
C TYR A 87 14.96 -6.06 14.22
N PRO A 88 15.23 -7.30 14.70
CA PRO A 88 14.18 -8.15 15.22
C PRO A 88 13.54 -7.48 16.44
N VAL A 89 12.20 -7.51 16.50
CA VAL A 89 11.46 -7.05 17.66
C VAL A 89 11.55 -8.15 18.71
N ASN A 90 12.25 -7.89 19.81
CA ASN A 90 12.35 -8.75 20.99
C ASN A 90 11.23 -8.45 21.99
#